data_AF-A0A8C7YET0-F1
#
_entry.id   AF-A0A8C7YET0-F1
#
_cell.length_a   1.000
_cell.length_b   1.000
_cell.length_c   1.000
_cell.angle_alpha   90.00
_cell.angle_beta   90.00
_cell.angle_gamma   90.00
#
_symmetry.space_group_name_H-M   'P 1'
#
loop_
_entity.id
_entity.type
_entity.pdbx_description
1 polymer ?
#
loop_
_entity_poly.entity_id
_entity_poly.type
_entity_poly.pdbx_seq_one_letter_code
_entity_poly.pdbx_strand_id
1 'polypeptide(L)'
;MLLFLLVFLVGSAGGMSLCDEDDCLTLFEDFLNFEDAQNWCVQEGGHLLTMRSNRLSSRMASLIQLWNWNGEFWIGLHRLGDCPDPDKKLRGFQWVTNDEETNYTNWSPSFDSSCSSPSCVYVSTRNTLQWVQAPCDGKATGFVCVRGINSCTELKAEQDKGETIRYSQPNDSVDRNKHISLRLPPGFTATLETSGTKYLCVSEQWVPAPWNCEIQEGGCEYKCMMNPDKSPICYCPPGQTVNPVNKRSCEAQPTGDPCQALGCRHTCYKKGDSYACVCPRGFHIAMDGISCLDIDECVDPRQCPVEGTMCVNTLGGFKCACKAGPKSPDKCDIYCDKEECPAKCDPNNMFQCFCPDGFLLEETGTSMICVDIDECQSFSCDQDCKNTYGSYECSCMCLFNLAPQTSCTQDTVTVRHTVEKSENYNCNL
;
A
#
# COMPACT_ATOMS: atom_id res chain seq x y z
N MET A 1 37.79 8.12 45.53
CA MET A 1 36.62 7.52 46.17
C MET A 1 35.43 8.43 45.85
N LEU A 2 34.87 8.33 44.63
CA LEU A 2 33.68 9.09 44.26
C LEU A 2 32.46 8.38 44.85
N LEU A 3 31.71 9.09 45.67
CA LEU A 3 30.46 8.65 46.27
C LEU A 3 29.36 8.78 45.20
N PHE A 4 28.88 7.67 44.63
CA PHE A 4 27.68 7.68 43.80
C PHE A 4 26.47 7.88 44.72
N LEU A 5 25.74 8.99 44.54
CA LEU A 5 24.51 9.30 45.27
C LEU A 5 23.37 8.48 44.66
N LEU A 6 23.03 7.36 45.29
CA LEU A 6 21.80 6.60 45.04
C LEU A 6 20.62 7.36 45.65
N VAL A 7 19.66 7.79 44.83
CA VAL A 7 18.43 8.45 45.27
C VAL A 7 17.29 7.43 45.25
N PHE A 8 16.71 7.16 46.42
CA PHE A 8 15.56 6.27 46.58
C PHE A 8 14.29 7.11 46.67
N LEU A 9 13.31 6.83 45.81
CA LEU A 9 12.00 7.48 45.83
C LEU A 9 10.92 6.40 45.95
N VAL A 10 10.03 6.58 46.93
CA VAL A 10 8.79 5.82 47.04
C VAL A 10 7.77 6.50 46.13
N GLY A 11 7.33 5.81 45.09
CA GLY A 11 6.30 6.32 44.17
C GLY A 11 4.94 6.39 44.86
N SER A 12 4.05 7.24 44.35
CA SER A 12 2.71 7.52 44.90
C SER A 12 1.79 6.30 45.04
N ALA A 13 2.14 5.17 44.40
CA ALA A 13 1.41 3.91 44.41
C ALA A 13 2.16 2.73 45.07
N GLY A 14 3.19 3.00 45.90
CA GLY A 14 3.88 1.95 46.66
C GLY A 14 4.99 1.20 45.91
N GLY A 15 5.26 1.58 44.65
CA GLY A 15 6.40 1.06 43.88
C GLY A 15 7.75 1.59 44.38
N MET A 16 8.77 0.73 44.30
CA MET A 16 10.12 1.02 44.78
C MET A 16 11.09 1.25 43.63
N SER A 17 11.77 2.41 43.62
CA SER A 17 12.59 2.84 42.50
C SER A 17 14.10 2.83 42.78
N LEU A 18 14.88 2.38 41.79
CA LEU A 18 16.34 2.47 41.72
C LEU A 18 16.75 3.20 40.44
N CYS A 19 17.17 4.45 40.59
CA CYS A 19 17.64 5.29 39.49
C CYS A 19 19.16 5.38 39.45
N ASP A 20 19.75 5.41 38.25
CA ASP A 20 21.09 5.92 38.00
C ASP A 20 21.05 7.13 37.06
N GLU A 21 22.14 7.47 36.38
CA GLU A 21 22.18 8.59 35.44
C GLU A 21 21.38 8.31 34.15
N ASP A 22 21.16 7.04 33.82
CA ASP A 22 20.66 6.59 32.51
C ASP A 22 19.17 6.22 32.55
N ASP A 23 18.72 5.57 33.63
CA ASP A 23 17.33 5.13 33.79
C ASP A 23 16.91 4.94 35.26
N CYS A 24 15.60 4.88 35.46
CA CYS A 24 14.94 4.49 36.69
C CYS A 24 14.26 3.14 36.51
N LEU A 25 14.62 2.17 37.32
CA LEU A 25 13.92 0.90 37.47
C LEU A 25 12.92 1.03 38.62
N THR A 26 11.66 0.71 38.40
CA THR A 26 10.64 0.72 39.46
C THR A 26 9.96 -0.64 39.53
N LEU A 27 9.96 -1.23 40.71
CA LEU A 27 9.34 -2.52 40.98
C LEU A 27 7.99 -2.30 41.66
N PHE A 28 6.94 -2.96 41.17
CA PHE A 28 5.58 -2.92 41.72
C PHE A 28 5.15 -4.33 42.14
N GLU A 29 4.43 -4.44 43.27
CA GLU A 29 3.90 -5.69 43.85
C GLU A 29 2.38 -5.76 43.66
N ASP A 30 1.93 -5.59 42.41
CA ASP A 30 0.52 -5.58 42.05
C ASP A 30 0.18 -6.80 41.18
N PHE A 31 -0.93 -7.46 41.52
CA PHE A 31 -1.35 -8.72 40.90
C PHE A 31 -2.10 -8.49 39.56
N LEU A 32 -1.33 -8.09 38.54
CA LEU A 32 -1.82 -7.73 37.21
C LEU A 32 -1.47 -8.77 36.13
N ASN A 33 -2.28 -8.80 35.08
CA ASN A 33 -1.91 -9.47 33.83
C ASN A 33 -0.88 -8.63 33.06
N PHE A 34 -0.31 -9.20 32.00
CA PHE A 34 0.76 -8.52 31.27
C PHE A 34 0.32 -7.19 30.64
N GLU A 35 -0.88 -7.14 30.05
CA GLU A 35 -1.39 -5.96 29.36
C GLU A 35 -1.65 -4.81 30.35
N ASP A 36 -2.30 -5.12 31.48
CA ASP A 36 -2.56 -4.15 32.55
C ASP A 36 -1.25 -3.64 33.18
N ALA A 37 -0.26 -4.51 33.36
CA ALA A 37 1.06 -4.13 33.86
C ALA A 37 1.82 -3.22 32.88
N GLN A 38 1.74 -3.51 31.57
CA GLN A 38 2.30 -2.67 30.53
C GLN A 38 1.61 -1.29 30.50
N ASN A 39 0.29 -1.26 30.54
CA ASN A 39 -0.48 -0.03 30.57
C ASN A 39 -0.16 0.81 31.81
N TRP A 40 0.07 0.16 32.95
CA TRP A 40 0.52 0.84 34.17
C TRP A 40 1.88 1.50 33.99
N CYS A 41 2.88 0.77 33.49
CA CYS A 41 4.21 1.36 33.25
C CYS A 41 4.14 2.54 32.26
N VAL A 42 3.25 2.48 31.26
CA VAL A 42 3.00 3.57 30.33
C VAL A 42 2.39 4.79 31.03
N GLN A 43 1.44 4.59 31.94
CA GLN A 43 0.85 5.67 32.75
C GLN A 43 1.88 6.35 33.66
N GLU A 44 2.86 5.59 34.16
CA GLU A 44 3.99 6.10 34.94
C GLU A 44 5.13 6.69 34.07
N GLY A 45 4.90 6.84 32.76
CA GLY A 45 5.84 7.49 31.83
C GLY A 45 7.02 6.61 31.41
N GLY A 46 6.87 5.29 31.43
CA GLY A 46 7.84 4.30 31.00
C GLY A 46 7.21 3.14 30.22
N HIS A 47 7.78 1.96 30.34
CA HIS A 47 7.21 0.69 29.83
C HIS A 47 7.73 -0.47 30.67
N LEU A 48 7.21 -1.69 30.48
CA LEU A 48 7.77 -2.87 31.14
C LEU A 48 9.24 -3.04 30.76
N LEU A 49 10.04 -3.46 31.73
CA LEU A 49 11.49 -3.56 31.62
C LEU A 49 11.92 -4.35 30.37
N THR A 50 12.73 -3.73 29.53
CA THR A 50 13.44 -4.44 28.45
C THR A 50 14.86 -4.75 28.92
N MET A 51 15.23 -6.03 29.00
CA MET A 51 16.49 -6.44 29.62
C MET A 51 17.62 -6.40 28.59
N ARG A 52 18.33 -5.27 28.48
CA ARG A 52 19.35 -5.03 27.43
C ARG A 52 20.78 -5.44 27.78
N SER A 53 21.11 -5.53 29.06
CA SER A 53 22.48 -5.78 29.52
C SER A 53 22.55 -6.54 30.84
N ASN A 54 23.70 -7.14 31.09
CA ASN A 54 24.05 -7.75 32.38
C ASN A 54 24.04 -6.71 33.53
N ARG A 55 24.49 -5.47 33.28
CA ARG A 55 24.46 -4.37 34.26
C ARG A 55 23.02 -4.08 34.70
N LEU A 56 22.09 -4.02 33.77
CA LEU A 56 20.67 -3.79 34.05
C LEU A 56 20.07 -4.95 34.86
N SER A 57 20.41 -6.20 34.52
CA SER A 57 20.00 -7.37 35.30
C SER A 57 20.55 -7.35 36.72
N SER A 58 21.81 -6.93 36.93
CA SER A 58 22.40 -6.82 38.28
C SER A 58 21.74 -5.72 39.11
N ARG A 59 21.33 -4.61 38.50
CA ARG A 59 20.57 -3.54 39.17
C ARG A 59 19.18 -4.02 39.58
N MET A 60 18.46 -4.71 38.71
CA MET A 60 17.18 -5.32 39.04
C MET A 60 17.32 -6.35 40.18
N ALA A 61 18.36 -7.19 40.14
CA ALA A 61 18.64 -8.14 41.22
C ALA A 61 18.87 -7.46 42.56
N SER A 62 19.63 -6.36 42.54
CA SER A 62 19.91 -5.53 43.72
C SER A 62 18.63 -4.91 44.27
N LEU A 63 17.76 -4.39 43.40
CA LEU A 63 16.45 -3.86 43.79
C LEU A 63 15.59 -4.93 44.47
N ILE A 64 15.48 -6.13 43.90
CA ILE A 64 14.69 -7.22 44.48
C ILE A 64 15.27 -7.68 45.84
N GLN A 65 16.60 -7.81 45.95
CA GLN A 65 17.27 -8.23 47.19
C GLN A 65 17.13 -7.23 48.33
N LEU A 66 17.26 -5.93 48.05
CA LEU A 66 17.20 -4.88 49.07
C LEU A 66 15.86 -4.85 49.80
N TRP A 67 14.79 -5.23 49.13
CA TRP A 67 13.43 -5.19 49.66
C TRP A 67 12.87 -6.58 50.00
N ASN A 68 13.69 -7.63 49.83
CA ASN A 68 13.34 -9.02 50.12
C ASN A 68 12.05 -9.49 49.42
N TRP A 69 11.81 -8.98 48.21
CA TRP A 69 10.64 -9.33 47.42
C TRP A 69 10.83 -10.71 46.79
N ASN A 70 9.80 -11.55 46.92
CA ASN A 70 9.83 -12.92 46.42
C ASN A 70 8.61 -13.17 45.54
N GLY A 71 8.83 -13.62 44.32
CA GLY A 71 7.74 -13.88 43.40
C GLY A 71 8.15 -13.87 41.95
N GLU A 72 7.17 -13.59 41.12
CA GLU A 72 7.23 -13.57 39.67
C GLU A 72 6.94 -12.14 39.21
N PHE A 73 7.86 -11.55 38.46
CA PHE A 73 7.74 -10.16 38.03
C PHE A 73 7.74 -10.05 36.51
N TRP A 74 6.66 -9.52 35.93
CA TRP A 74 6.61 -9.30 34.48
C TRP A 74 7.75 -8.38 34.02
N ILE A 75 8.37 -8.76 32.91
CA ILE A 75 9.28 -7.94 32.12
C ILE A 75 8.67 -7.77 30.72
N GLY A 76 9.10 -6.76 29.96
CA GLY A 76 8.45 -6.37 28.71
C GLY A 76 8.76 -7.28 27.52
N LEU A 77 8.73 -8.60 27.67
CA LEU A 77 9.05 -9.58 26.63
C LEU A 77 7.83 -10.47 26.38
N HIS A 78 7.38 -10.55 25.13
CA HIS A 78 6.13 -11.23 24.75
C HIS A 78 6.17 -11.82 23.33
N ARG A 79 5.19 -12.68 23.05
CA ARG A 79 4.98 -13.39 21.77
C ARG A 79 3.49 -13.52 21.52
N LEU A 80 3.00 -13.00 20.40
CA LEU A 80 1.56 -12.86 20.13
C LEU A 80 0.95 -13.99 19.26
N GLY A 81 1.76 -14.79 18.54
CA GLY A 81 1.18 -15.82 17.67
C GLY A 81 2.13 -16.85 17.06
N ASP A 82 3.39 -16.50 16.78
CA ASP A 82 4.36 -17.47 16.22
C ASP A 82 4.80 -18.48 17.26
N CYS A 83 5.09 -19.73 16.87
CA CYS A 83 5.67 -20.76 17.76
C CYS A 83 7.03 -20.33 18.32
N PRO A 84 7.40 -20.73 19.56
CA PRO A 84 8.65 -20.31 20.15
C PRO A 84 9.75 -21.17 19.53
N ASP A 85 10.77 -20.53 18.98
CA ASP A 85 11.80 -21.18 18.17
C ASP A 85 13.17 -20.95 18.82
N PRO A 86 13.80 -21.97 19.43
CA PRO A 86 15.05 -21.80 20.16
C PRO A 86 16.21 -21.33 19.28
N ASP A 87 16.12 -21.50 17.96
CA ASP A 87 17.15 -21.09 17.00
C ASP A 87 16.97 -19.63 16.55
N LYS A 88 15.82 -19.00 16.84
CA LYS A 88 15.59 -17.56 16.64
C LYS A 88 16.11 -16.72 17.80
N LYS A 89 16.47 -15.47 17.49
CA LYS A 89 16.82 -14.47 18.50
C LYS A 89 15.66 -14.32 19.48
N LEU A 90 15.99 -14.24 20.78
CA LEU A 90 15.03 -14.25 21.89
C LEU A 90 14.00 -15.39 21.86
N ARG A 91 14.29 -16.50 21.18
CA ARG A 91 13.39 -17.64 21.00
C ARG A 91 12.08 -17.30 20.28
N GLY A 92 12.08 -16.28 19.43
CA GLY A 92 10.88 -15.76 18.74
C GLY A 92 10.00 -14.85 19.59
N PHE A 93 10.53 -14.31 20.69
CA PHE A 93 9.90 -13.26 21.49
C PHE A 93 10.44 -11.90 21.09
N GLN A 94 9.63 -10.87 21.26
CA GLN A 94 10.01 -9.47 21.05
C GLN A 94 9.76 -8.64 22.31
N TRP A 95 10.53 -7.58 22.45
CA TRP A 95 10.30 -6.59 23.50
C TRP A 95 9.02 -5.79 23.21
N VAL A 96 8.40 -5.20 24.24
CA VAL A 96 7.27 -4.26 24.11
C VAL A 96 7.58 -3.01 23.28
N THR A 97 8.85 -2.79 22.96
CA THR A 97 9.37 -1.78 22.04
C THR A 97 9.41 -2.24 20.57
N ASN A 98 8.89 -3.43 20.27
CA ASN A 98 8.84 -4.07 18.95
C ASN A 98 10.23 -4.32 18.32
N ASP A 99 11.20 -4.69 19.13
CA ASP A 99 12.53 -5.09 18.68
C ASP A 99 13.03 -6.31 19.48
N GLU A 100 14.16 -6.88 19.06
CA GLU A 100 14.73 -8.09 19.67
C GLU A 100 16.13 -7.86 20.29
N GLU A 101 16.60 -6.62 20.41
CA GLU A 101 17.98 -6.34 20.81
C GLU A 101 18.26 -6.68 22.28
N THR A 102 19.26 -7.52 22.55
CA THR A 102 19.76 -7.69 23.90
C THR A 102 21.13 -8.35 23.89
N ASN A 103 21.96 -7.98 24.86
CA ASN A 103 23.23 -8.65 25.13
C ASN A 103 23.15 -9.56 26.36
N TYR A 104 21.94 -9.79 26.90
CA TYR A 104 21.73 -10.59 28.09
C TYR A 104 20.43 -11.39 28.01
N THR A 105 20.54 -12.70 28.23
CA THR A 105 19.38 -13.58 28.38
C THR A 105 19.61 -14.51 29.57
N ASN A 106 18.56 -14.81 30.32
CA ASN A 106 18.63 -15.73 31.46
C ASN A 106 17.48 -16.73 31.42
N TRP A 107 17.24 -17.35 30.28
CA TRP A 107 16.15 -18.30 30.10
C TRP A 107 16.20 -19.45 31.09
N SER A 108 15.04 -19.83 31.63
CA SER A 108 14.89 -21.08 32.37
C SER A 108 15.31 -22.28 31.49
N PRO A 109 15.96 -23.31 32.07
CA PRO A 109 16.25 -24.56 31.36
C PRO A 109 14.98 -25.26 30.85
N SER A 110 13.86 -25.08 31.55
CA SER A 110 12.56 -25.54 31.09
C SER A 110 12.07 -24.66 29.94
N PHE A 111 12.06 -25.20 28.73
CA PHE A 111 11.50 -24.54 27.56
C PHE A 111 10.16 -25.17 27.21
N ASP A 112 9.10 -24.36 27.28
CA ASP A 112 7.80 -24.75 26.74
C ASP A 112 7.80 -24.47 25.23
N SER A 113 7.69 -25.53 24.43
CA SER A 113 7.57 -25.45 22.97
C SER A 113 6.11 -25.38 22.50
N SER A 114 5.15 -25.23 23.42
CA SER A 114 3.73 -25.13 23.11
C SER A 114 3.43 -23.87 22.29
N CYS A 115 2.70 -24.05 21.20
CA CYS A 115 2.27 -22.98 20.31
C CYS A 115 0.90 -22.40 20.69
N SER A 116 0.39 -22.71 21.87
CA SER A 116 -0.96 -22.34 22.28
C SER A 116 -0.97 -21.02 23.08
N SER A 117 -1.63 -20.01 22.52
CA SER A 117 -1.91 -18.67 23.10
C SER A 117 -0.70 -17.71 23.22
N PRO A 118 -0.95 -16.38 23.26
CA PRO A 118 0.07 -15.39 23.52
C PRO A 118 0.85 -15.72 24.80
N SER A 119 2.18 -15.72 24.69
CA SER A 119 3.07 -16.01 25.80
C SER A 119 3.85 -14.77 26.19
N CYS A 120 3.94 -14.53 27.48
CA CYS A 120 4.64 -13.41 28.09
C CYS A 120 5.69 -13.93 29.06
N VAL A 121 6.64 -13.09 29.44
CA VAL A 121 7.79 -13.54 30.24
C VAL A 121 7.89 -12.76 31.54
N TYR A 122 8.00 -13.51 32.64
CA TYR A 122 8.37 -12.96 33.93
C TYR A 122 9.77 -13.43 34.36
N VAL A 123 10.35 -12.73 35.32
CA VAL A 123 11.55 -13.17 36.03
C VAL A 123 11.18 -13.81 37.36
N SER A 124 11.75 -14.97 37.64
CA SER A 124 11.49 -15.72 38.89
C SER A 124 12.59 -15.47 39.92
N THR A 125 12.25 -14.93 41.09
CA THR A 125 13.24 -14.71 42.17
C THR A 125 13.73 -16.01 42.80
N ARG A 126 12.94 -17.09 42.72
CA ARG A 126 13.29 -18.41 43.25
C ARG A 126 14.42 -19.08 42.47
N ASN A 127 14.52 -18.77 41.18
CA ASN A 127 15.47 -19.39 40.26
C ASN A 127 16.48 -18.38 39.72
N THR A 128 17.09 -17.55 40.59
CA THR A 128 18.14 -16.59 40.19
C THR A 128 17.74 -15.68 39.02
N LEU A 129 16.50 -15.18 39.03
CA LEU A 129 15.94 -14.29 38.00
C LEU A 129 15.88 -14.92 36.61
N GLN A 130 15.66 -16.23 36.54
CA GLN A 130 15.42 -16.93 35.28
C GLN A 130 14.14 -16.42 34.62
N TRP A 131 14.19 -16.31 33.29
CA TRP A 131 13.09 -15.91 32.43
C TRP A 131 12.22 -17.13 32.18
N VAL A 132 10.96 -17.04 32.58
CA VAL A 132 9.99 -18.12 32.48
C VAL A 132 8.81 -17.64 31.64
N GLN A 133 8.38 -18.49 30.72
CA GLN A 133 7.21 -18.23 29.87
C GLN A 133 5.93 -18.51 30.66
N ALA A 134 4.93 -17.65 30.49
CA ALA A 134 3.60 -17.83 31.04
C ALA A 134 2.53 -17.23 30.11
N PRO A 135 1.26 -17.68 30.21
CA PRO A 135 0.17 -17.06 29.48
C PRO A 135 0.03 -15.57 29.81
N CYS A 136 -0.14 -14.71 28.79
CA CYS A 136 -0.21 -13.25 28.98
C CYS A 136 -1.45 -12.78 29.77
N ASP A 137 -2.54 -13.55 29.73
CA ASP A 137 -3.77 -13.36 30.49
C ASP A 137 -3.63 -13.80 31.97
N GLY A 138 -2.59 -14.58 32.27
CA GLY A 138 -2.19 -14.92 33.63
C GLY A 138 -1.73 -13.70 34.42
N LYS A 139 -1.78 -13.80 35.75
CA LYS A 139 -1.31 -12.74 36.66
C LYS A 139 0.01 -13.13 37.30
N ALA A 140 0.91 -12.16 37.48
CA ALA A 140 2.16 -12.34 38.22
C ALA A 140 2.10 -11.63 39.58
N THR A 141 3.10 -11.89 40.44
CA THR A 141 3.21 -11.24 41.76
C THR A 141 3.42 -9.73 41.65
N GLY A 142 4.05 -9.31 40.55
CA GLY A 142 4.32 -7.91 40.28
C GLY A 142 4.88 -7.69 38.89
N PHE A 143 5.46 -6.52 38.67
CA PHE A 143 6.08 -6.16 37.41
C PHE A 143 7.17 -5.11 37.59
N VAL A 144 8.08 -5.05 36.62
CA VAL A 144 9.19 -4.09 36.61
C VAL A 144 8.97 -3.08 35.50
N CYS A 145 8.83 -1.81 35.86
CA CYS A 145 8.85 -0.71 34.89
C CYS A 145 10.28 -0.18 34.74
N VAL A 146 10.61 0.24 33.53
CA VAL A 146 11.78 1.07 33.27
C VAL A 146 11.32 2.41 32.71
N ARG A 147 11.93 3.47 33.24
CA ARG A 147 11.75 4.84 32.78
C ARG A 147 13.12 5.42 32.48
N GLY A 148 13.43 5.62 31.20
CA GLY A 148 14.69 6.21 30.78
C GLY A 148 14.84 7.66 31.30
N ILE A 149 16.02 7.99 31.80
CA ILE A 149 16.51 9.37 31.96
C ILE A 149 17.19 9.83 30.66
N ASN A 150 17.69 8.86 29.89
CA ASN A 150 18.25 8.98 28.53
C ASN A 150 17.17 9.19 27.46
N SER A 151 16.48 10.30 27.60
CA SER A 151 15.46 10.79 26.69
C SER A 151 16.06 11.83 25.76
N CYS A 152 15.71 11.78 24.48
CA CYS A 152 16.07 12.83 23.53
C CYS A 152 15.47 14.15 24.01
N THR A 153 16.27 15.22 23.99
CA THR A 153 15.74 16.56 24.16
C THR A 153 14.95 16.97 22.93
N GLU A 154 14.22 18.08 23.00
CA GLU A 154 13.60 18.70 21.83
C GLU A 154 14.61 18.78 20.67
N LEU A 155 14.19 18.32 19.49
CA LEU A 155 15.02 18.37 18.30
C LEU A 155 15.26 19.85 17.97
N LYS A 156 16.51 20.29 18.02
CA LYS A 156 16.87 21.68 17.67
C LYS A 156 16.83 21.82 16.14
N ALA A 157 15.66 22.16 15.59
CA ALA A 157 15.59 22.64 14.21
C ALA A 157 16.29 24.01 14.08
N GLU A 158 16.69 24.40 12.87
CA GLU A 158 17.22 25.74 12.61
C GLU A 158 16.12 26.78 12.89
N GLN A 159 16.08 27.27 14.13
CA GLN A 159 15.04 28.18 14.65
C GLN A 159 14.93 29.50 13.84
N ASP A 160 15.91 29.82 13.01
CA ASP A 160 15.93 31.00 12.14
C ASP A 160 15.01 30.90 10.89
N LYS A 161 14.31 29.78 10.64
CA LYS A 161 13.46 29.59 9.45
C LYS A 161 11.96 29.32 9.72
N GLY A 162 11.51 29.34 10.97
CA GLY A 162 10.09 29.10 11.30
C GLY A 162 9.63 27.65 11.10
N GLU A 163 10.55 26.69 11.20
CA GLU A 163 10.29 25.26 11.04
C GLU A 163 9.48 24.70 12.23
N THR A 164 8.37 23.99 11.93
CA THR A 164 7.50 23.36 12.94
C THR A 164 7.82 21.87 13.05
N ILE A 165 7.93 21.36 14.27
CA ILE A 165 8.27 19.96 14.55
C ILE A 165 7.05 19.25 15.15
N ARG A 166 6.62 18.14 14.55
CA ARG A 166 5.60 17.26 15.13
C ARG A 166 6.24 16.01 15.71
N TYR A 167 5.91 15.72 16.96
CA TYR A 167 6.36 14.52 17.66
C TYR A 167 5.25 13.48 17.67
N SER A 168 5.58 12.22 17.38
CA SER A 168 4.63 11.11 17.33
C SER A 168 5.18 9.85 18.00
N GLN A 169 4.32 9.14 18.73
CA GLN A 169 4.60 7.83 19.34
C GLN A 169 4.16 6.70 18.38
N PRO A 170 4.75 5.48 18.45
CA PRO A 170 4.18 4.32 17.75
C PRO A 170 2.71 4.12 18.15
N ASN A 171 1.81 4.06 17.15
CA ASN A 171 0.37 3.78 17.28
C ASN A 171 -0.56 4.84 17.90
N ASP A 172 -0.21 6.13 17.94
CA ASP A 172 -1.22 7.15 18.26
C ASP A 172 -1.14 8.41 17.38
N SER A 173 -2.31 8.86 16.96
CA SER A 173 -2.59 10.11 16.27
C SER A 173 -2.81 11.23 17.31
N VAL A 174 -1.81 11.47 18.17
CA VAL A 174 -1.89 12.57 19.14
C VAL A 174 -1.33 13.83 18.51
N ASP A 175 -2.23 14.66 18.00
CA ASP A 175 -1.97 16.08 17.79
C ASP A 175 -2.14 16.81 19.13
N ARG A 176 -1.04 17.12 19.82
CA ARG A 176 -1.09 18.03 20.99
C ARG A 176 0.10 18.97 21.06
N ASN A 177 -0.13 20.18 20.59
CA ASN A 177 0.52 21.43 21.01
C ASN A 177 0.27 21.74 22.51
N LYS A 178 0.46 20.79 23.43
CA LYS A 178 0.29 21.06 24.86
C LYS A 178 1.32 20.31 25.69
N HIS A 179 2.40 21.03 26.00
CA HIS A 179 3.43 20.72 26.98
C HIS A 179 4.06 19.32 26.83
N ILE A 180 4.92 19.18 25.82
CA ILE A 180 5.95 18.14 25.83
C ILE A 180 6.90 18.46 27.00
N SER A 181 6.90 17.59 28.00
CA SER A 181 8.00 17.48 28.97
C SER A 181 9.31 17.42 28.18
N LEU A 182 10.34 18.19 28.57
CA LEU A 182 11.61 18.44 27.85
C LEU A 182 12.44 17.21 27.43
N ARG A 183 11.94 15.99 27.62
CA ARG A 183 12.64 14.70 27.55
C ARG A 183 11.70 13.68 26.90
N LEU A 184 11.96 13.34 25.63
CA LEU A 184 11.24 12.36 24.82
C LEU A 184 11.89 10.96 24.92
N PRO A 185 11.16 9.92 25.35
CA PRO A 185 11.71 8.56 25.47
C PRO A 185 12.19 7.98 24.12
N PRO A 186 13.09 6.97 24.15
CA PRO A 186 13.44 6.20 22.97
C PRO A 186 12.21 5.61 22.26
N GLY A 187 12.24 5.56 20.92
CA GLY A 187 11.11 5.10 20.09
C GLY A 187 10.13 6.21 19.66
N PHE A 188 10.20 7.41 20.23
CA PHE A 188 9.51 8.57 19.68
C PHE A 188 10.07 8.96 18.31
N THR A 189 9.19 9.48 17.47
CA THR A 189 9.56 10.06 16.18
C THR A 189 9.32 11.57 16.17
N ALA A 190 10.22 12.32 15.55
CA ALA A 190 10.04 13.75 15.26
C ALA A 190 9.98 13.95 13.75
N THR A 191 9.03 14.75 13.26
CA THR A 191 8.86 15.08 11.85
C THR A 191 9.00 16.59 11.67
N LEU A 192 9.92 17.01 10.81
CA LEU A 192 10.04 18.40 10.37
C LEU A 192 8.97 18.67 9.32
N GLU A 193 8.01 19.55 9.59
CA GLU A 193 6.86 19.80 8.68
C GLU A 193 7.27 20.37 7.31
N THR A 194 8.31 21.19 7.26
CA THR A 194 8.78 21.84 6.03
C THR A 194 9.53 20.91 5.07
N SER A 195 10.34 19.98 5.61
CA SER A 195 11.12 19.03 4.81
C SER A 195 10.53 17.62 4.77
N GLY A 196 9.56 17.34 5.64
CA GLY A 196 9.06 16.00 5.94
C GLY A 196 10.05 15.13 6.72
N THR A 197 11.30 15.53 6.91
CA THR A 197 12.36 14.66 7.48
C THR A 197 11.94 14.10 8.83
N LYS A 198 12.06 12.77 8.99
CA LYS A 198 11.75 12.06 10.23
C LYS A 198 13.02 11.70 10.99
N TYR A 199 12.92 11.71 12.30
CA TYR A 199 13.97 11.30 13.22
C TYR A 199 13.43 10.30 14.23
N LEU A 200 14.22 9.28 14.56
CA LEU A 200 13.94 8.31 15.61
C LEU A 200 14.81 8.62 16.83
N CYS A 201 14.20 8.67 18.01
CA CYS A 201 14.94 8.81 19.27
C CYS A 201 15.56 7.47 19.68
N VAL A 202 16.90 7.40 19.74
CA VAL A 202 17.66 6.23 20.21
C VAL A 202 18.71 6.69 21.22
N SER A 203 18.53 6.31 22.49
CA SER A 203 19.49 6.57 23.58
C SER A 203 20.06 8.02 23.58
N GLU A 204 19.17 9.01 23.74
CA GLU A 204 19.44 10.47 23.71
C GLU A 204 19.74 11.10 22.34
N GLN A 205 19.92 10.32 21.28
CA GLN A 205 20.26 10.84 19.96
C GLN A 205 19.08 10.74 18.98
N TRP A 206 18.91 11.79 18.18
CA TRP A 206 17.99 11.79 17.04
C TRP A 206 18.69 11.22 15.82
N VAL A 207 18.26 10.03 15.41
CA VAL A 207 18.75 9.36 14.20
C VAL A 207 17.84 9.73 13.04
N PRO A 208 18.33 10.40 11.98
CA PRO A 208 17.50 10.73 10.82
C PRO A 208 17.11 9.48 10.04
N ALA A 209 15.93 9.50 9.42
CA ALA A 209 15.55 8.50 8.42
C ALA A 209 16.50 8.54 7.20
N PRO A 210 16.78 7.41 6.54
CA PRO A 210 16.33 6.07 6.89
C PRO A 210 17.11 5.45 8.08
N TRP A 211 16.40 4.84 9.03
CA TRP A 211 16.97 4.00 10.09
C TRP A 211 16.67 2.52 9.82
N ASN A 212 17.04 1.62 10.74
CA ASN A 212 16.84 0.17 10.55
C ASN A 212 15.40 -0.16 10.11
N CYS A 213 15.26 -0.89 9.00
CA CYS A 213 13.98 -1.22 8.38
C CYS A 213 13.03 -2.03 9.28
N GLU A 214 13.57 -2.77 10.25
CA GLU A 214 12.79 -3.54 11.22
C GLU A 214 11.96 -2.63 12.16
N ILE A 215 12.35 -1.35 12.29
CA ILE A 215 11.66 -0.37 13.12
C ILE A 215 10.87 0.56 12.20
N GLN A 216 9.53 0.45 12.20
CA GLN A 216 8.64 1.37 11.47
C GLN A 216 9.04 1.61 10.00
N GLU A 217 9.39 0.55 9.26
CA GLU A 217 9.82 0.66 7.84
C GLU A 217 10.97 1.66 7.65
N GLY A 218 11.89 1.76 8.61
CA GLY A 218 13.03 2.68 8.57
C GLY A 218 12.65 4.16 8.50
N GLY A 219 11.38 4.52 8.75
CA GLY A 219 10.84 5.87 8.55
C GLY A 219 10.54 6.24 7.10
N CYS A 220 10.60 5.27 6.18
CA CYS A 220 10.32 5.45 4.75
C CYS A 220 8.83 5.70 4.49
N GLU A 221 8.53 6.41 3.39
CA GLU A 221 7.13 6.65 2.99
C GLU A 221 6.46 5.41 2.42
N TYR A 222 7.21 4.58 1.67
CA TYR A 222 6.68 3.36 1.04
C TYR A 222 7.26 2.10 1.66
N LYS A 223 8.54 1.80 1.41
CA LYS A 223 9.20 0.59 1.93
C LYS A 223 10.69 0.82 2.17
N CYS A 224 11.25 0.05 3.10
CA CYS A 224 12.66 0.05 3.45
C CYS A 224 13.34 -1.29 3.13
N MET A 225 14.60 -1.24 2.73
CA MET A 225 15.44 -2.44 2.57
C MET A 225 16.86 -2.21 3.09
N MET A 226 17.48 -3.28 3.59
CA MET A 226 18.86 -3.26 4.06
C MET A 226 19.80 -3.63 2.91
N ASN A 227 20.77 -2.76 2.63
CA ASN A 227 21.85 -3.08 1.71
C ASN A 227 22.75 -4.19 2.28
N PRO A 228 23.60 -4.82 1.43
CA PRO A 228 24.60 -5.79 1.87
C PRO A 228 25.59 -5.28 2.92
N ASP A 229 25.83 -3.97 2.97
CA ASP A 229 26.66 -3.29 3.98
C ASP A 229 25.89 -2.94 5.27
N LYS A 230 24.64 -3.38 5.39
CA LYS A 230 23.70 -3.08 6.47
C LYS A 230 23.27 -1.61 6.56
N SER A 231 23.40 -0.82 5.50
CA SER A 231 22.78 0.51 5.44
C SER A 231 21.29 0.40 5.06
N PRO A 232 20.36 1.07 5.77
CA PRO A 232 18.95 1.11 5.38
C PRO A 232 18.73 2.08 4.21
N ILE A 233 17.91 1.69 3.24
CA ILE A 233 17.53 2.50 2.08
C ILE A 233 16.01 2.45 1.89
N CYS A 234 15.41 3.62 1.69
CA CYS A 234 14.03 3.74 1.24
C CYS A 234 13.93 3.49 -0.27
N TYR A 235 12.84 2.89 -0.70
CA TYR A 235 12.50 2.79 -2.11
C TYR A 235 11.06 3.20 -2.35
N CYS A 236 10.82 3.71 -3.56
CA CYS A 236 9.55 4.28 -3.94
C CYS A 236 8.80 3.38 -4.93
N PRO A 237 7.48 3.57 -5.06
CA PRO A 237 6.70 2.94 -6.12
C PRO A 237 7.25 3.29 -7.51
N PRO A 238 6.97 2.49 -8.54
CA PRO A 238 7.34 2.80 -9.92
C PRO A 238 6.89 4.20 -10.35
N GLY A 239 7.78 4.97 -11.01
CA GLY A 239 7.51 6.34 -11.47
C GLY A 239 7.84 7.45 -10.46
N GLN A 240 8.34 7.08 -9.28
CA GLN A 240 8.78 8.02 -8.24
C GLN A 240 10.23 7.72 -7.83
N THR A 241 10.95 8.75 -7.39
CA THR A 241 12.24 8.60 -6.73
C THR A 241 12.20 9.08 -5.31
N VAL A 242 13.11 8.53 -4.50
CA VAL A 242 13.31 9.01 -3.14
C VAL A 242 13.82 10.45 -3.20
N ASN A 243 13.16 11.34 -2.48
CA ASN A 243 13.52 12.73 -2.36
C ASN A 243 14.98 12.83 -1.85
N PRO A 244 15.88 13.51 -2.59
CA PRO A 244 17.30 13.52 -2.29
C PRO A 244 17.64 14.33 -1.03
N VAL A 245 16.73 15.17 -0.56
CA VAL A 245 16.91 16.03 0.63
C VAL A 245 16.59 15.23 1.90
N ASN A 246 15.41 14.63 1.98
CA ASN A 246 14.96 13.93 3.19
C ASN A 246 15.18 12.41 3.16
N LYS A 247 15.63 11.86 2.03
CA LYS A 247 16.00 10.44 1.81
C LYS A 247 14.93 9.40 2.16
N ARG A 248 13.67 9.83 2.33
CA ARG A 248 12.57 8.96 2.79
C ARG A 248 11.30 9.07 1.95
N SER A 249 10.97 10.29 1.51
CA SER A 249 9.72 10.57 0.82
C SER A 249 9.83 10.24 -0.65
N CYS A 250 8.70 9.92 -1.26
CA CYS A 250 8.63 9.66 -2.68
C CYS A 250 8.17 10.91 -3.41
N GLU A 251 9.03 11.40 -4.29
CA GLU A 251 8.68 12.47 -5.22
C GLU A 251 8.56 11.90 -6.63
N ALA A 252 7.66 12.47 -7.42
CA ALA A 252 7.66 12.20 -8.85
C ALA A 252 9.07 12.51 -9.38
N GLN A 253 9.65 11.56 -10.10
CA GLN A 253 10.92 11.81 -10.79
C GLN A 253 10.79 13.11 -11.60
N PRO A 254 11.71 14.08 -11.47
CA PRO A 254 11.90 15.08 -12.50
C PRO A 254 12.62 14.37 -13.65
N THR A 255 11.88 13.56 -14.40
CA THR A 255 12.41 12.95 -15.60
C THR A 255 12.75 14.09 -16.55
N GLY A 256 13.95 14.09 -17.10
CA GLY A 256 14.30 14.93 -18.26
C GLY A 256 13.55 14.54 -19.53
N ASP A 257 12.35 13.95 -19.39
CA ASP A 257 11.42 13.60 -20.44
C ASP A 257 10.46 14.78 -20.65
N PRO A 258 10.61 15.52 -21.75
CA PRO A 258 9.74 16.66 -22.06
C PRO A 258 8.25 16.29 -22.15
N CYS A 259 7.92 15.02 -22.39
CA CYS A 259 6.54 14.54 -22.47
C CYS A 259 5.86 14.39 -21.11
N GLN A 260 6.62 14.07 -20.07
CA GLN A 260 6.07 13.98 -18.71
C GLN A 260 5.85 15.37 -18.10
N ALA A 261 6.69 16.35 -18.46
CA ALA A 261 6.51 17.76 -18.08
C ALA A 261 5.28 18.41 -18.72
N LEU A 262 4.86 17.95 -19.91
CA LEU A 262 3.66 18.44 -20.60
C LEU A 262 2.35 17.93 -19.99
N GLY A 263 2.38 16.79 -19.29
CA GLY A 263 1.18 16.23 -18.64
C GLY A 263 0.07 15.80 -19.62
N CYS A 264 0.41 15.38 -20.84
CA CYS A 264 -0.56 14.97 -21.87
C CYS A 264 -1.56 13.92 -21.35
N ARG A 265 -2.85 14.08 -21.66
CA ARG A 265 -3.89 13.13 -21.24
C ARG A 265 -3.80 11.77 -21.95
N HIS A 266 -3.28 11.74 -23.17
CA HIS A 266 -3.10 10.51 -23.96
C HIS A 266 -1.67 10.40 -24.49
N THR A 267 -1.43 10.83 -25.73
CA THR A 267 -0.14 10.60 -26.40
C THR A 267 0.66 11.89 -26.49
N CYS A 268 1.96 11.82 -26.20
CA CYS A 268 2.90 12.90 -26.46
C CYS A 268 3.83 12.52 -27.62
N TYR A 269 4.15 13.48 -28.49
CA TYR A 269 5.10 13.27 -29.58
C TYR A 269 6.00 14.49 -29.78
N LYS A 270 7.15 14.27 -30.41
CA LYS A 270 8.08 15.33 -30.78
C LYS A 270 7.59 16.08 -32.02
N LYS A 271 7.42 17.39 -31.92
CA LYS A 271 7.00 18.30 -32.99
C LYS A 271 8.11 19.33 -33.25
N GLY A 272 9.01 19.01 -34.17
CA GLY A 272 10.19 19.85 -34.43
C GLY A 272 11.13 19.88 -33.22
N ASP A 273 11.41 21.08 -32.70
CA ASP A 273 12.22 21.29 -31.50
C ASP A 273 11.41 21.28 -30.19
N SER A 274 10.09 21.10 -30.27
CA SER A 274 9.19 21.01 -29.10
C SER A 274 8.45 19.67 -29.05
N TYR A 275 7.56 19.53 -28.08
CA TYR A 275 6.72 18.36 -27.87
C TYR A 275 5.25 18.81 -27.77
N ALA A 276 4.33 17.95 -28.20
CA ALA A 276 2.91 18.26 -28.23
C ALA A 276 2.07 17.03 -27.90
N CYS A 277 0.87 17.26 -27.36
CA CYS A 277 -0.09 16.21 -27.10
C CYS A 277 -0.94 15.91 -28.35
N VAL A 278 -1.32 14.65 -28.50
CA VAL A 278 -2.21 14.12 -29.55
C VAL A 278 -3.29 13.28 -28.91
N CYS A 279 -4.48 13.39 -29.49
CA CYS A 279 -5.66 12.67 -29.07
C CYS A 279 -5.90 11.42 -29.92
N PRO A 280 -6.50 10.36 -29.33
CA PRO A 280 -6.93 9.20 -30.07
C PRO A 280 -8.04 9.55 -31.07
N ARG A 281 -8.32 8.64 -32.00
CA ARG A 281 -9.39 8.80 -33.00
C ARG A 281 -10.74 9.01 -32.30
N GLY A 282 -11.59 9.88 -32.86
CA GLY A 282 -12.85 10.29 -32.24
C GLY A 282 -12.70 11.42 -31.21
N PHE A 283 -11.48 11.91 -30.99
CA PHE A 283 -11.20 13.01 -30.07
C PHE A 283 -10.35 14.10 -30.74
N HIS A 284 -10.51 15.35 -30.30
CA HIS A 284 -9.66 16.47 -30.69
C HIS A 284 -8.99 17.13 -29.48
N ILE A 285 -7.89 17.84 -29.72
CA ILE A 285 -7.14 18.51 -28.65
C ILE A 285 -7.93 19.73 -28.14
N ALA A 286 -8.06 19.84 -26.82
CA ALA A 286 -8.72 20.96 -26.17
C ALA A 286 -7.85 22.23 -26.23
N MET A 287 -8.42 23.37 -25.84
CA MET A 287 -7.72 24.66 -25.83
C MET A 287 -6.52 24.70 -24.87
N ASP A 288 -6.49 23.83 -23.86
CA ASP A 288 -5.35 23.69 -22.95
C ASP A 288 -4.14 23.00 -23.60
N GLY A 289 -4.30 22.44 -24.81
CA GLY A 289 -3.25 21.74 -25.55
C GLY A 289 -2.85 20.39 -24.97
N ILE A 290 -3.58 19.89 -23.96
CA ILE A 290 -3.21 18.72 -23.14
C ILE A 290 -4.37 17.71 -23.06
N SER A 291 -5.60 18.20 -22.94
CA SER A 291 -6.79 17.38 -22.80
C SER A 291 -7.37 16.97 -24.16
N CYS A 292 -8.02 15.82 -24.17
CA CYS A 292 -8.77 15.34 -25.33
C CYS A 292 -10.27 15.47 -25.06
N LEU A 293 -10.97 16.13 -26.00
CA LEU A 293 -12.42 16.26 -25.99
C LEU A 293 -12.99 15.40 -27.09
N ASP A 294 -14.14 14.80 -26.79
CA ASP A 294 -14.88 13.95 -27.71
C ASP A 294 -15.38 14.76 -28.91
N ILE A 295 -15.26 14.21 -30.11
CA ILE A 295 -15.81 14.81 -31.32
C ILE A 295 -17.26 14.32 -31.43
N ASP A 296 -18.22 15.24 -31.34
CA ASP A 296 -19.62 14.89 -31.54
C ASP A 296 -19.91 14.73 -33.04
N GLU A 297 -19.80 13.51 -33.57
CA GLU A 297 -20.08 13.25 -34.99
C GLU A 297 -21.57 13.41 -35.34
N CYS A 298 -22.48 13.42 -34.35
CA CYS A 298 -23.90 13.62 -34.58
C CYS A 298 -24.27 15.08 -34.91
N VAL A 299 -23.31 16.01 -34.78
CA VAL A 299 -23.44 17.37 -35.32
C VAL A 299 -23.55 17.34 -36.85
N ASP A 300 -22.95 16.34 -37.52
CA ASP A 300 -23.15 16.12 -38.95
C ASP A 300 -24.44 15.31 -39.20
N PRO A 301 -25.48 15.90 -39.81
CA PRO A 301 -26.74 15.21 -40.07
C PRO A 301 -26.60 14.05 -41.09
N ARG A 302 -25.45 13.91 -41.76
CA ARG A 302 -25.18 12.84 -42.71
C ARG A 302 -24.75 11.52 -42.06
N GLN A 303 -24.44 11.54 -40.76
CA GLN A 303 -23.79 10.42 -40.09
C GLN A 303 -24.68 9.17 -39.96
N CYS A 304 -26.00 9.36 -39.90
CA CYS A 304 -27.01 8.28 -39.93
C CYS A 304 -27.97 8.51 -41.11
N PRO A 305 -27.63 8.05 -42.33
CA PRO A 305 -28.38 8.38 -43.54
C PRO A 305 -29.70 7.59 -43.67
N VAL A 306 -29.89 6.55 -42.86
CA VAL A 306 -31.05 5.67 -42.92
C VAL A 306 -32.29 6.37 -42.35
N GLU A 307 -33.35 6.45 -43.16
CA GLU A 307 -34.62 7.04 -42.77
C GLU A 307 -35.23 6.31 -41.57
N GLY A 308 -35.53 7.04 -40.49
CA GLY A 308 -36.04 6.45 -39.25
C GLY A 308 -34.98 6.22 -38.16
N THR A 309 -33.70 6.45 -38.46
CA THR A 309 -32.62 6.43 -37.46
C THR A 309 -32.31 7.82 -36.89
N MET A 310 -31.71 7.85 -35.70
CA MET A 310 -31.16 9.01 -35.01
C MET A 310 -29.73 8.71 -34.59
N CYS A 311 -28.84 9.70 -34.72
CA CYS A 311 -27.48 9.60 -34.25
C CYS A 311 -27.43 9.78 -32.73
N VAL A 312 -26.65 8.95 -32.05
CA VAL A 312 -26.36 9.03 -30.62
C VAL A 312 -24.84 9.11 -30.47
N ASN A 313 -24.35 10.24 -29.97
CA ASN A 313 -22.93 10.44 -29.73
C ASN A 313 -22.46 9.55 -28.57
N THR A 314 -21.25 9.00 -28.68
CA THR A 314 -20.62 8.12 -27.69
C THR A 314 -19.17 8.54 -27.50
N LEU A 315 -18.52 8.14 -26.41
CA LEU A 315 -17.11 8.49 -26.22
C LEU A 315 -16.24 7.80 -27.28
N GLY A 316 -15.58 8.59 -28.13
CA GLY A 316 -14.70 8.16 -29.21
C GLY A 316 -15.40 7.82 -30.53
N GLY A 317 -16.69 8.13 -30.67
CA GLY A 317 -17.44 7.90 -31.90
C GLY A 317 -18.95 8.03 -31.73
N PHE A 318 -19.74 7.42 -32.61
CA PHE A 318 -21.20 7.53 -32.58
C PHE A 318 -21.89 6.21 -32.91
N LYS A 319 -23.18 6.10 -32.60
CA LYS A 319 -24.04 4.99 -33.03
C LYS A 319 -25.37 5.50 -33.60
N CYS A 320 -25.91 4.79 -34.58
CA CYS A 320 -27.25 5.04 -35.10
C CYS A 320 -28.28 4.19 -34.35
N ALA A 321 -29.31 4.83 -33.82
CA ALA A 321 -30.41 4.17 -33.10
C ALA A 321 -31.75 4.48 -33.79
N CYS A 322 -32.74 3.60 -33.67
CA CYS A 322 -34.05 3.85 -34.27
C CYS A 322 -34.84 4.90 -33.49
N LYS A 323 -35.51 5.81 -34.20
CA LYS A 323 -36.40 6.82 -33.59
C LYS A 323 -37.61 6.10 -32.98
N ALA A 324 -37.77 6.16 -31.67
CA ALA A 324 -38.91 5.57 -30.98
C ALA A 324 -40.22 6.29 -31.38
N GLY A 325 -41.17 5.57 -31.98
CA GLY A 325 -42.51 6.06 -32.30
C GLY A 325 -43.44 4.99 -32.88
N PRO A 326 -44.78 5.12 -32.71
CA PRO A 326 -45.76 4.07 -33.04
C PRO A 326 -46.05 3.85 -34.54
N LYS A 327 -45.18 4.27 -35.47
CA LYS A 327 -45.35 4.00 -36.91
C LYS A 327 -44.01 3.84 -37.64
N SER A 328 -43.36 2.70 -37.47
CA SER A 328 -42.82 1.85 -38.56
C SER A 328 -42.00 0.71 -37.94
N PRO A 329 -42.61 -0.43 -37.58
CA PRO A 329 -41.88 -1.59 -37.06
C PRO A 329 -40.94 -2.20 -38.12
N ASP A 330 -41.27 -2.07 -39.41
CA ASP A 330 -40.60 -2.84 -40.47
C ASP A 330 -39.40 -2.17 -41.15
N LYS A 331 -39.04 -0.93 -40.81
CA LYS A 331 -37.90 -0.21 -41.44
C LYS A 331 -36.65 -0.13 -40.57
N CYS A 332 -36.71 -0.59 -39.32
CA CYS A 332 -35.66 -0.37 -38.34
C CYS A 332 -35.49 -1.55 -37.36
N ASP A 333 -35.96 -2.74 -37.74
CA ASP A 333 -35.74 -3.98 -36.97
C ASP A 333 -34.58 -4.76 -37.60
N ILE A 334 -33.50 -4.93 -36.84
CA ILE A 334 -32.49 -5.96 -37.11
C ILE A 334 -33.16 -7.29 -36.75
N TYR A 335 -33.89 -7.88 -37.70
CA TYR A 335 -34.75 -9.02 -37.42
C TYR A 335 -33.97 -10.36 -37.28
N CYS A 336 -32.66 -10.34 -37.55
CA CYS A 336 -31.76 -11.50 -37.45
C CYS A 336 -30.62 -11.20 -36.47
N ASP A 337 -30.81 -11.55 -35.20
CA ASP A 337 -29.86 -11.33 -34.08
C ASP A 337 -29.15 -12.62 -33.63
N LYS A 338 -29.08 -13.60 -34.51
CA LYS A 338 -28.57 -14.94 -34.28
C LYS A 338 -28.03 -15.53 -35.58
N GLU A 339 -27.24 -16.59 -35.46
CA GLU A 339 -26.58 -17.29 -36.58
C GLU A 339 -27.55 -17.72 -37.68
N GLU A 340 -28.78 -18.11 -37.32
CA GLU A 340 -29.83 -18.47 -38.27
C GLU A 340 -31.19 -17.90 -37.87
N CYS A 341 -31.89 -17.26 -38.80
CA CYS A 341 -33.25 -16.77 -38.59
C CYS A 341 -34.18 -17.02 -39.81
N PRO A 342 -35.51 -17.06 -39.63
CA PRO A 342 -36.44 -17.27 -40.75
C PRO A 342 -36.38 -16.11 -41.75
N ALA A 343 -36.25 -16.34 -43.06
CA ALA A 343 -36.20 -15.25 -44.04
C ALA A 343 -37.51 -14.44 -44.05
N LYS A 344 -37.43 -13.13 -44.27
CA LYS A 344 -38.63 -12.31 -44.44
C LYS A 344 -39.11 -12.44 -45.90
N CYS A 345 -40.24 -13.12 -46.07
CA CYS A 345 -40.83 -13.38 -47.39
C CYS A 345 -42.05 -12.49 -47.67
N ASP A 346 -42.29 -12.16 -48.93
CA ASP A 346 -43.51 -11.48 -49.35
C ASP A 346 -44.73 -12.37 -49.04
N PRO A 347 -45.73 -11.88 -48.27
CA PRO A 347 -46.93 -12.65 -47.94
C PRO A 347 -47.72 -13.13 -49.17
N ASN A 348 -47.57 -12.45 -50.32
CA ASN A 348 -48.24 -12.77 -51.57
C ASN A 348 -47.37 -13.63 -52.51
N ASN A 349 -46.08 -13.81 -52.19
CA ASN A 349 -45.15 -14.59 -52.99
C ASN A 349 -44.05 -15.20 -52.10
N MET A 350 -44.27 -16.43 -51.64
CA MET A 350 -43.37 -17.14 -50.73
C MET A 350 -41.98 -17.48 -51.30
N PHE A 351 -41.76 -17.25 -52.60
CA PHE A 351 -40.45 -17.39 -53.25
C PHE A 351 -39.64 -16.09 -53.25
N GLN A 352 -40.23 -14.97 -52.81
CA GLN A 352 -39.58 -13.67 -52.77
C GLN A 352 -39.25 -13.32 -51.32
N CYS A 353 -38.09 -13.80 -50.86
CA CYS A 353 -37.58 -13.59 -49.52
C CYS A 353 -36.30 -12.75 -49.53
N PHE A 354 -36.07 -12.02 -48.45
CA PHE A 354 -34.90 -11.16 -48.29
C PHE A 354 -34.26 -11.35 -46.92
N CYS A 355 -32.93 -11.29 -46.92
CA CYS A 355 -32.09 -11.28 -45.73
C CYS A 355 -31.47 -9.90 -45.52
N PRO A 356 -31.13 -9.53 -44.27
CA PRO A 356 -30.32 -8.36 -44.00
C PRO A 356 -28.94 -8.47 -44.66
N ASP A 357 -28.26 -7.34 -44.84
CA ASP A 357 -26.85 -7.35 -45.26
C ASP A 357 -26.02 -8.17 -44.25
N GLY A 358 -25.05 -8.95 -44.74
CA GLY A 358 -24.25 -9.87 -43.92
C GLY A 358 -24.87 -11.27 -43.72
N PHE A 359 -26.03 -11.57 -44.32
CA PHE A 359 -26.66 -12.89 -44.26
C PHE A 359 -26.92 -13.49 -45.64
N LEU A 360 -26.73 -14.80 -45.77
CA LEU A 360 -27.04 -15.60 -46.94
C LEU A 360 -28.46 -16.19 -46.85
N LEU A 361 -29.22 -16.09 -47.93
CA LEU A 361 -30.53 -16.74 -48.04
C LEU A 361 -30.37 -18.22 -48.40
N GLU A 362 -30.82 -19.13 -47.54
CA GLU A 362 -30.80 -20.58 -47.76
C GLU A 362 -32.19 -21.22 -47.70
N GLU A 363 -32.36 -22.33 -48.41
CA GLU A 363 -33.61 -23.09 -48.47
C GLU A 363 -33.50 -24.39 -47.64
N THR A 364 -34.28 -24.49 -46.58
CA THR A 364 -34.35 -25.71 -45.75
C THR A 364 -35.69 -26.41 -45.95
N GLY A 365 -35.88 -27.08 -47.09
CA GLY A 365 -36.97 -28.03 -47.38
C GLY A 365 -38.42 -27.49 -47.43
N THR A 366 -38.83 -26.68 -46.46
CA THR A 366 -40.17 -26.09 -46.30
C THR A 366 -40.14 -24.59 -45.97
N SER A 367 -38.97 -23.97 -45.76
CA SER A 367 -38.83 -22.55 -45.41
C SER A 367 -37.51 -21.97 -45.93
N MET A 368 -37.52 -20.67 -46.21
CA MET A 368 -36.31 -19.88 -46.47
C MET A 368 -35.77 -19.35 -45.15
N ILE A 369 -34.46 -19.40 -44.96
CA ILE A 369 -33.75 -18.91 -43.77
C ILE A 369 -32.62 -17.96 -44.18
N CYS A 370 -32.21 -17.10 -43.26
CA CYS A 370 -31.03 -16.26 -43.37
C CYS A 370 -29.96 -16.83 -42.44
N VAL A 371 -28.83 -17.18 -43.02
CA VAL A 371 -27.66 -17.71 -42.32
C VAL A 371 -26.58 -16.66 -42.30
N ASP A 372 -26.00 -16.42 -41.14
CA ASP A 372 -24.91 -15.46 -40.95
C ASP A 372 -23.72 -15.81 -41.85
N ILE A 373 -23.15 -14.81 -42.51
CA ILE A 373 -21.94 -14.99 -43.32
C ILE A 373 -20.75 -14.84 -42.38
N ASP A 374 -20.08 -15.94 -42.03
CA ASP A 374 -18.85 -15.85 -41.24
C ASP A 374 -17.69 -15.28 -42.07
N GLU A 375 -17.50 -13.96 -42.02
CA GLU A 375 -16.47 -13.29 -42.80
C GLU A 375 -15.04 -13.62 -42.32
N CYS A 376 -14.88 -14.17 -41.11
CA CYS A 376 -13.59 -14.61 -40.58
C CYS A 376 -13.06 -15.84 -41.32
N GLN A 377 -13.93 -16.67 -41.91
CA GLN A 377 -13.50 -17.80 -42.73
C GLN A 377 -12.92 -17.39 -44.09
N SER A 378 -13.18 -16.15 -44.52
CA SER A 378 -12.72 -15.62 -45.81
C SER A 378 -11.47 -14.75 -45.71
N PHE A 379 -10.74 -14.77 -44.58
CA PHE A 379 -9.56 -13.94 -44.30
C PHE A 379 -9.82 -12.43 -44.45
N SER A 380 -10.99 -11.96 -43.98
CA SER A 380 -11.40 -10.56 -44.13
C SER A 380 -10.64 -9.58 -43.22
N CYS A 381 -9.89 -10.08 -42.23
CA CYS A 381 -9.03 -9.29 -41.33
C CYS A 381 -7.55 -9.67 -41.50
N ASP A 382 -6.65 -8.70 -41.35
CA ASP A 382 -5.19 -8.92 -41.39
C ASP A 382 -4.67 -9.77 -40.21
N GLN A 383 -5.31 -9.68 -39.05
CA GLN A 383 -4.89 -10.36 -37.82
C GLN A 383 -6.07 -11.07 -37.14
N ASP A 384 -6.53 -10.57 -36.00
CA ASP A 384 -7.57 -11.22 -35.22
C ASP A 384 -8.96 -10.87 -35.79
N CYS A 385 -9.84 -11.85 -35.89
CA CYS A 385 -11.20 -11.70 -36.40
C CYS A 385 -12.19 -12.37 -35.46
N LYS A 386 -13.27 -11.65 -35.15
CA LYS A 386 -14.40 -12.15 -34.37
C LYS A 386 -15.68 -11.99 -35.20
N ASN A 387 -16.31 -13.11 -35.53
CA ASN A 387 -17.58 -13.12 -36.23
C ASN A 387 -18.71 -12.59 -35.33
N THR A 388 -19.63 -11.81 -35.90
CA THR A 388 -20.82 -11.27 -35.24
C THR A 388 -22.04 -11.40 -36.16
N TYR A 389 -23.25 -11.35 -35.63
CA TYR A 389 -24.42 -11.56 -36.49
C TYR A 389 -24.61 -10.40 -37.48
N GLY A 390 -24.45 -10.68 -38.78
CA GLY A 390 -24.49 -9.76 -39.90
C GLY A 390 -23.22 -8.93 -40.12
N SER A 391 -22.12 -9.23 -39.41
CA SER A 391 -20.87 -8.47 -39.52
C SER A 391 -19.69 -9.18 -38.84
N TYR A 392 -18.53 -8.54 -38.82
CA TYR A 392 -17.35 -9.06 -38.13
C TYR A 392 -16.53 -7.92 -37.53
N GLU A 393 -15.83 -8.24 -36.44
CA GLU A 393 -14.95 -7.31 -35.74
C GLU A 393 -13.50 -7.76 -35.93
N CYS A 394 -12.69 -6.93 -36.60
CA CYS A 394 -11.26 -7.13 -36.68
C CYS A 394 -10.54 -6.47 -35.50
N SER A 395 -9.54 -7.15 -34.96
CA SER A 395 -8.62 -6.60 -33.96
C SER A 395 -7.17 -6.90 -34.34
N CYS A 396 -6.25 -6.11 -33.76
CA CYS A 396 -4.82 -6.26 -33.99
C CYS A 396 -4.11 -6.72 -32.72
N MET A 397 -3.10 -7.56 -32.89
CA MET A 397 -2.14 -7.96 -31.88
C MET A 397 -1.36 -6.74 -31.37
N CYS A 398 -0.75 -6.88 -30.19
CA CYS A 398 0.02 -5.81 -29.56
C CYS A 398 1.01 -5.16 -30.54
N LEU A 399 1.10 -3.83 -30.49
CA LEU A 399 1.98 -2.97 -31.32
C LEU A 399 1.49 -2.68 -32.76
N PHE A 400 0.27 -3.09 -33.13
CA PHE A 400 -0.36 -2.77 -34.42
C PHE A 400 -1.66 -1.99 -34.22
N ASN A 401 -1.91 -1.01 -35.08
CA ASN A 401 -3.14 -0.21 -35.09
C ASN A 401 -4.04 -0.61 -36.27
N LEU A 402 -5.34 -0.78 -36.01
CA LEU A 402 -6.34 -1.07 -37.04
C LEU A 402 -6.56 0.16 -37.94
N ALA A 403 -6.17 0.06 -39.20
CA ALA A 403 -6.35 1.06 -40.23
C ALA A 403 -6.32 0.39 -41.61
N PRO A 404 -7.33 0.51 -42.50
CA PRO A 404 -8.81 0.58 -42.35
C PRO A 404 -9.44 -0.51 -41.46
N GLN A 405 -10.78 -0.60 -41.37
CA GLN A 405 -11.54 -1.56 -40.52
C GLN A 405 -11.12 -3.04 -40.64
N THR A 406 -10.31 -3.39 -41.63
CA THR A 406 -9.84 -4.76 -41.89
C THR A 406 -8.32 -4.94 -41.82
N SER A 407 -7.53 -3.86 -41.75
CA SER A 407 -6.07 -3.94 -41.91
C SER A 407 -5.30 -3.47 -40.68
N CYS A 408 -4.19 -4.14 -40.36
CA CYS A 408 -3.36 -3.86 -39.20
C CYS A 408 -2.04 -3.25 -39.65
N THR A 409 -1.81 -2.00 -39.27
CA THR A 409 -0.58 -1.26 -39.62
C THR A 409 0.38 -1.21 -38.42
N GLN A 410 1.66 -1.52 -38.68
CA GLN A 410 2.70 -1.40 -37.67
C GLN A 410 3.11 0.07 -37.57
N ASP A 411 3.12 0.62 -36.35
CA ASP A 411 3.75 1.90 -36.11
C ASP A 411 5.26 1.75 -36.39
N THR A 412 5.76 2.33 -37.48
CA THR A 412 7.20 2.59 -37.66
C THR A 412 7.65 3.81 -36.84
N VAL A 413 7.03 3.98 -35.67
CA VAL A 413 7.41 4.98 -34.68
C VAL A 413 8.22 4.25 -33.62
N THR A 414 9.40 4.77 -33.31
CA THR A 414 10.20 4.29 -32.19
C THR A 414 9.47 4.69 -30.90
N VAL A 415 8.46 3.91 -30.51
CA VAL A 415 7.69 4.12 -29.29
C VAL A 415 8.61 3.79 -28.12
N ARG A 416 9.01 4.82 -27.38
CA ARG A 416 9.49 4.66 -26.01
C ARG A 416 8.52 5.41 -25.11
N HIS A 417 7.80 4.61 -24.33
CA HIS A 417 6.93 4.95 -23.20
C HIS A 417 5.50 5.39 -23.53
N THR A 418 4.62 4.40 -23.65
CA THR A 418 3.22 4.52 -23.19
C THR A 418 3.23 4.48 -21.66
N VAL A 419 2.67 5.51 -21.01
CA VAL A 419 2.48 5.53 -19.56
C VAL A 419 1.09 4.99 -19.26
N GLU A 420 0.98 3.67 -19.13
CA GLU A 420 -0.10 3.06 -18.35
C GLU A 420 0.45 1.87 -17.56
N LYS A 421 0.06 1.81 -16.29
CA LYS A 421 0.16 0.62 -15.46
C LYS A 421 -0.65 -0.50 -16.11
N SER A 422 -0.02 -1.60 -16.47
CA SER A 422 -0.61 -2.92 -16.26
C SER A 422 0.49 -3.95 -16.06
N GLU A 423 0.38 -4.66 -14.94
CA GLU A 423 0.97 -5.98 -14.82
C GLU A 423 0.36 -6.89 -15.89
N ASN A 424 1.19 -7.80 -16.40
CA ASN A 424 0.86 -8.91 -17.30
C ASN A 424 0.46 -8.57 -18.74
N TYR A 425 1.42 -8.83 -19.64
CA TYR A 425 1.12 -9.32 -20.98
C TYR A 425 0.32 -10.63 -20.87
N ASN A 426 -1.00 -10.50 -20.77
CA ASN A 426 -1.94 -11.55 -21.07
C ASN A 426 -3.08 -10.87 -21.82
N CYS A 427 -3.07 -10.95 -23.14
CA CYS A 427 -4.25 -10.63 -23.94
C CYS A 427 -5.25 -11.76 -23.74
N ASN A 428 -6.04 -11.68 -22.67
CA ASN A 428 -7.27 -12.44 -22.50
C ASN A 428 -8.17 -11.69 -21.50
N LEU A 429 -9.25 -11.13 -22.05
CA LEU A 429 -10.53 -10.70 -21.47
C LEU A 429 -10.53 -9.79 -20.23
#